data_AF-A0A534RI81-F1
#
_entry.id   AF-A0A534RI81-F1
#
_cell.length_a   1.000
_cell.length_b   1.000
_cell.length_c   1.000
_cell.angle_alpha   90.00
_cell.angle_beta   90.00
_cell.angle_gamma   90.00
#
_symmetry.space_group_name_H-M   'P 1'
#
loop_
_entity.id
_entity.type
_entity.pdbx_description
1 polymer ?
#
loop_
_entity_poly.entity_id
_entity_poly.type
_entity_poly.pdbx_seq_one_letter_code
_entity_poly.pdbx_strand_id
1 'polypeptide(L)'
;MSRTTLSLEALTTARAEAAALPVPGDVLRVVTDLRSELRRKSIVCSDRRYAQAVGVLRAHAYLEGRTAVADEDVPFLEHVLWRDPAERPQVRSTIRELLQGYEDEVRVLLYQSRELREYALRSWDTSELRTRAAVEAHTKIRHILGKVDAILSQAQQGGRPLEQVQGLREEIAQIEREMLARL
;
A
#
# COMPACT_ATOMS: atom_id res chain seq x y z
N MET A 1 -15.27 -30.70 28.75
CA MET A 1 -14.42 -29.79 27.97
C MET A 1 -13.39 -29.19 28.93
N SER A 2 -12.09 -29.42 28.70
CA SER A 2 -11.04 -28.78 29.50
C SER A 2 -11.02 -27.28 29.22
N ARG A 3 -10.96 -26.44 30.25
CA ARG A 3 -10.78 -24.99 30.09
C ARG A 3 -9.43 -24.72 29.44
N THR A 4 -9.38 -23.85 28.44
CA THR A 4 -8.13 -23.28 27.94
C THR A 4 -7.56 -22.36 29.02
N THR A 5 -6.45 -22.76 29.63
CA THR A 5 -5.78 -22.00 30.69
C THR A 5 -4.35 -21.69 30.29
N LEU A 6 -3.83 -20.55 30.74
CA LEU A 6 -2.44 -20.14 30.62
C LEU A 6 -1.94 -19.82 32.02
N SER A 7 -0.76 -20.32 32.40
CA SER A 7 -0.18 -19.98 33.70
C SER A 7 0.25 -18.51 33.73
N LEU A 8 0.28 -17.90 34.92
CA LEU A 8 0.76 -16.52 35.07
C LEU A 8 2.21 -16.36 34.63
N GLU A 9 3.03 -17.38 34.89
CA GLU A 9 4.43 -17.44 34.44
C GLU A 9 4.51 -17.41 32.92
N ALA A 10 3.77 -18.30 32.22
CA ALA A 10 3.74 -18.33 30.77
C ALA A 10 3.22 -17.01 30.17
N LEU A 11 2.22 -16.37 30.79
CA LEU A 11 1.75 -15.06 30.36
C LEU A 11 2.83 -13.97 30.54
N THR A 12 3.57 -14.01 31.64
CA THR A 12 4.63 -13.03 31.93
C THR A 12 5.78 -13.16 30.94
N THR A 13 6.20 -14.39 30.65
CA THR A 13 7.19 -14.71 29.61
C THR A 13 6.73 -14.21 28.25
N ALA A 14 5.50 -14.56 27.83
CA ALA A 14 4.95 -14.12 26.55
C ALA A 14 4.89 -12.59 26.41
N ARG A 15 4.56 -11.87 27.48
CA ARG A 15 4.57 -10.40 27.48
C ARG A 15 5.98 -9.82 27.33
N ALA A 16 6.97 -10.41 27.98
CA ALA A 16 8.35 -9.97 27.88
C ALA A 16 8.92 -10.23 26.48
N GLU A 17 8.68 -11.43 25.93
CA GLU A 17 9.08 -11.81 24.58
C GLU A 17 8.41 -10.91 23.53
N ALA A 18 7.09 -10.74 23.60
CA ALA A 18 6.35 -9.82 22.74
C ALA A 18 6.93 -8.39 22.79
N ALA A 19 7.18 -7.86 24.00
CA ALA A 19 7.72 -6.51 24.15
C ALA A 19 9.13 -6.34 23.57
N ALA A 20 9.91 -7.42 23.48
CA ALA A 20 11.27 -7.42 22.93
C ALA A 20 11.30 -7.51 21.40
N LEU A 21 10.19 -7.83 20.72
CA LEU A 21 10.18 -7.91 19.26
C LEU A 21 10.61 -6.57 18.62
N PRO A 22 11.56 -6.61 17.66
CA PRO A 22 11.95 -5.43 16.91
C PRO A 22 10.78 -4.92 16.08
N VAL A 23 10.69 -3.59 15.98
CA VAL A 23 9.75 -2.90 15.09
C VAL A 23 10.59 -2.20 14.03
N PRO A 24 10.57 -2.71 12.79
CA PRO A 24 11.25 -2.09 11.67
C PRO A 24 10.87 -0.61 11.47
N GLY A 25 11.82 0.19 10.97
CA GLY A 25 11.67 1.65 10.85
C GLY A 25 10.65 2.07 9.80
N ASP A 26 10.46 1.27 8.76
CA ASP A 26 9.39 1.37 7.78
C ASP A 26 8.00 1.23 8.42
N VAL A 27 7.79 0.22 9.28
CA VAL A 27 6.53 0.09 10.04
C VAL A 27 6.29 1.32 10.92
N LEU A 28 7.31 1.81 11.62
CA LEU A 28 7.20 3.04 12.44
C LEU A 28 6.87 4.28 11.61
N ARG A 29 7.39 4.37 10.39
CA ARG A 29 7.04 5.44 9.44
C ARG A 29 5.58 5.31 9.01
N VAL A 30 5.10 4.10 8.68
CA VAL A 30 3.67 3.88 8.37
C VAL A 30 2.76 4.31 9.52
N VAL A 31 3.12 4.01 10.77
CA VAL A 31 2.38 4.47 11.97
C VAL A 31 2.39 6.01 12.08
N THR A 32 3.51 6.65 11.74
CA THR A 32 3.65 8.12 11.76
C THR A 32 2.83 8.80 10.65
N ASP A 33 2.82 8.20 9.45
CA ASP A 33 1.99 8.66 8.33
C ASP A 33 0.51 8.48 8.65
N LEU A 34 0.13 7.32 9.21
CA LEU A 34 -1.22 7.04 9.68
C LEU A 34 -1.69 8.06 10.71
N ARG A 35 -0.83 8.43 11.66
CA ARG A 35 -1.13 9.48 12.63
C ARG A 35 -1.43 10.82 11.95
N SER A 36 -0.64 11.19 10.95
CA SER A 36 -0.78 12.45 10.22
C SER A 36 -2.07 12.47 9.40
N GLU A 37 -2.39 11.37 8.72
CA GLU A 37 -3.60 11.24 7.90
C GLU A 37 -4.88 11.17 8.75
N LEU A 38 -4.88 10.44 9.86
CA LEU A 38 -6.03 10.44 10.78
C LEU A 38 -6.28 11.84 11.36
N ARG A 39 -5.22 12.58 11.69
CA ARG A 39 -5.34 13.96 12.17
C ARG A 39 -5.96 14.88 11.10
N ARG A 40 -5.57 14.74 9.83
CA ARG A 40 -6.19 15.48 8.70
C ARG A 40 -7.68 15.16 8.56
N LYS A 41 -8.07 13.93 8.88
CA LYS A 41 -9.46 13.44 8.89
C LYS A 41 -10.18 13.71 10.22
N SER A 42 -9.65 14.58 11.08
CA SER A 42 -10.21 14.95 12.40
C SER A 42 -10.31 13.82 13.43
N ILE A 43 -9.64 12.69 13.20
CA ILE A 43 -9.53 11.58 14.15
C ILE A 43 -8.21 11.73 14.93
N VAL A 44 -8.31 12.14 16.19
CA VAL A 44 -7.14 12.45 17.02
C VAL A 44 -7.06 11.50 18.22
N CYS A 45 -5.97 10.72 18.26
CA CYS A 45 -5.59 9.87 19.38
C CYS A 45 -4.40 10.47 20.14
N SER A 46 -4.28 10.16 21.44
CA SER A 46 -3.17 10.66 22.29
C SER A 46 -1.84 9.96 21.97
N ASP A 47 -0.72 10.60 22.33
CA ASP A 47 0.61 10.00 22.22
C ASP A 47 0.70 8.64 22.94
N ARG A 48 0.08 8.56 24.12
CA ARG A 48 -0.02 7.31 24.89
C ARG A 48 -0.69 6.19 24.07
N ARG A 49 -1.74 6.51 23.31
CA ARG A 49 -2.43 5.53 22.47
C ARG A 49 -1.57 5.05 21.31
N TYR A 50 -0.76 5.92 20.71
CA TYR A 50 0.22 5.52 19.71
C TYR A 50 1.34 4.66 20.30
N ALA A 51 1.83 4.97 21.50
CA ALA A 51 2.79 4.10 22.19
C ALA A 51 2.20 2.70 22.47
N GLN A 52 0.92 2.64 22.86
CA GLN A 52 0.21 1.37 23.05
C GLN A 52 -0.04 0.62 21.73
N ALA A 53 -0.33 1.34 20.63
CA ALA A 53 -0.51 0.76 19.31
C ALA A 53 0.73 -0.04 18.88
N VAL A 54 1.94 0.49 19.10
CA VAL A 54 3.18 -0.26 18.83
C VAL A 54 3.28 -1.53 19.66
N GLY A 55 2.83 -1.50 20.93
CA GLY A 55 2.74 -2.69 21.77
C GLY A 55 1.74 -3.72 21.25
N VAL A 56 0.63 -3.28 20.66
CA VAL A 56 -0.35 -4.16 20.01
C VAL A 56 0.23 -4.82 18.77
N LEU A 57 0.97 -4.08 17.92
CA LEU A 57 1.65 -4.65 16.76
C LEU A 57 2.65 -5.75 17.17
N ARG A 58 3.45 -5.49 18.21
CA ARG A 58 4.36 -6.48 18.80
C ARG A 58 3.64 -7.72 19.30
N ALA A 59 2.54 -7.54 20.02
CA ALA A 59 1.75 -8.66 20.52
C ALA A 59 1.14 -9.48 19.39
N HIS A 60 0.63 -8.84 18.34
CA HIS A 60 0.09 -9.52 17.16
C HIS A 60 1.18 -10.33 16.45
N ALA A 61 2.35 -9.73 16.18
CA ALA A 61 3.49 -10.42 15.58
C ALA A 61 3.95 -11.64 16.39
N TYR A 62 4.04 -11.48 17.71
CA TYR A 62 4.40 -12.56 18.63
C TYR A 62 3.38 -13.71 18.59
N LEU A 63 2.08 -13.40 18.59
CA LEU A 63 1.02 -14.40 18.54
C LEU A 63 0.97 -15.16 17.21
N GLU A 64 1.36 -14.49 16.12
CA GLU A 64 1.56 -15.10 14.79
C GLU A 64 2.89 -15.88 14.68
N GLY A 65 3.68 -15.98 15.76
CA GLY A 65 4.94 -16.72 15.80
C GLY A 65 6.08 -16.05 15.03
N ARG A 66 5.96 -14.77 14.71
CA ARG A 66 7.00 -13.99 14.03
C ARG A 66 8.01 -13.42 15.01
N THR A 67 9.22 -13.20 14.53
CA THR A 67 10.34 -12.66 15.32
C THR A 67 10.50 -11.14 15.18
N ALA A 68 9.65 -10.48 14.39
CA ALA A 68 9.64 -9.05 14.15
C ALA A 68 8.23 -8.60 13.74
N VAL A 69 7.91 -7.33 14.00
CA VAL A 69 6.70 -6.69 13.46
C VAL A 69 6.88 -6.46 11.96
N ALA A 70 5.80 -6.61 11.20
CA ALA A 70 5.74 -6.39 9.75
C ALA A 70 4.51 -5.55 9.37
N ASP A 71 4.45 -5.11 8.12
CA ASP A 71 3.33 -4.29 7.60
C ASP A 71 1.96 -4.95 7.76
N GLU A 72 1.91 -6.29 7.75
CA GLU A 72 0.70 -7.09 7.97
C GLU A 72 0.10 -6.93 9.37
N ASP A 73 0.85 -6.38 10.34
CA ASP A 73 0.34 -6.06 11.67
C ASP A 73 -0.45 -4.74 11.70
N VAL A 74 -0.11 -3.80 10.82
CA VAL A 74 -0.67 -2.43 10.82
C VAL A 74 -2.21 -2.41 10.68
N PRO A 75 -2.85 -3.27 9.86
CA PRO A 75 -4.30 -3.39 9.81
C PRO A 75 -4.97 -3.57 11.18
N PHE A 76 -4.32 -4.21 12.14
CA PHE A 76 -4.87 -4.44 13.49
C PHE A 76 -5.11 -3.13 14.27
N LEU A 77 -4.46 -2.04 13.87
CA LEU A 77 -4.66 -0.72 14.48
C LEU A 77 -6.06 -0.13 14.24
N GLU A 78 -6.86 -0.71 13.34
CA GLU A 78 -8.28 -0.38 13.23
C GLU A 78 -9.06 -0.63 14.52
N HIS A 79 -8.55 -1.47 15.42
CA HIS A 79 -9.15 -1.76 16.72
C HIS A 79 -8.63 -0.86 17.85
N VAL A 80 -7.67 0.03 17.55
CA VAL A 80 -6.94 0.82 18.54
C VAL A 80 -7.13 2.33 18.32
N LEU A 81 -7.10 2.79 17.07
CA LEU A 81 -6.96 4.21 16.74
C LEU A 81 -8.28 4.97 16.54
N TRP A 82 -9.29 4.68 17.36
CA TRP A 82 -10.57 5.40 17.40
C TRP A 82 -11.04 5.63 18.84
N ARG A 83 -11.88 6.64 19.05
CA ARG A 83 -12.54 6.95 20.33
C ARG A 83 -14.02 6.61 20.30
N ASP A 84 -14.64 6.81 19.15
CA ASP A 84 -16.02 6.40 18.87
C ASP A 84 -15.99 5.20 17.90
N PRO A 85 -16.74 4.11 18.16
CA PRO A 85 -16.87 3.00 17.20
C PRO A 85 -17.25 3.43 15.78
N ALA A 86 -17.95 4.56 15.62
CA ALA A 86 -18.29 5.16 14.33
C ALA A 86 -17.06 5.66 13.54
N GLU A 87 -15.93 5.94 14.20
CA GLU A 87 -14.67 6.33 13.54
C GLU A 87 -13.92 5.12 12.94
N ARG A 88 -14.18 3.89 13.44
CA ARG A 88 -13.45 2.67 13.00
C ARG A 88 -13.45 2.46 11.48
N PRO A 89 -14.57 2.61 10.74
CA PRO A 89 -14.56 2.49 9.28
C PRO A 89 -13.60 3.46 8.60
N GLN A 90 -13.51 4.70 9.09
CA GLN A 90 -12.60 5.72 8.55
C GLN A 90 -11.13 5.39 8.88
N VAL A 91 -10.85 4.87 10.08
CA VAL A 91 -9.51 4.39 10.45
C VAL A 91 -9.08 3.26 9.53
N ARG A 92 -9.93 2.24 9.36
CA ARG A 92 -9.68 1.11 8.46
C ARG A 92 -9.41 1.57 7.03
N SER A 93 -10.23 2.47 6.49
CA SER A 93 -10.02 3.04 5.15
C SER A 93 -8.67 3.72 5.03
N THR A 94 -8.30 4.52 6.03
CA THR A 94 -7.02 5.26 6.04
C THR A 94 -5.82 4.31 6.11
N ILE A 95 -5.90 3.24 6.91
CA ILE A 95 -4.86 2.20 6.94
C ILE A 95 -4.72 1.56 5.56
N ARG A 96 -5.84 1.16 4.93
CA ARG A 96 -5.82 0.54 3.60
C ARG A 96 -5.23 1.46 2.54
N GLU A 97 -5.66 2.73 2.51
CA GLU A 97 -5.14 3.75 1.59
C GLU A 97 -3.62 3.91 1.74
N LEU A 98 -3.09 3.87 2.96
CA LEU A 98 -1.64 3.97 3.19
C LEU A 98 -0.87 2.73 2.74
N LEU A 99 -1.42 1.55 3.00
CA LEU A 99 -0.75 0.28 2.68
C LEU A 99 -0.87 -0.14 1.22
N GLN A 100 -1.93 0.26 0.52
CA GLN A 100 -2.26 -0.25 -0.82
C GLN A 100 -2.69 0.84 -1.83
N GLY A 101 -2.93 2.08 -1.41
CA GLY A 101 -3.50 3.10 -2.30
C GLY A 101 -2.62 3.43 -3.52
N TYR A 102 -1.31 3.29 -3.40
CA TYR A 102 -0.38 3.46 -4.52
C TYR A 102 -0.48 2.33 -5.55
N GLU A 103 -0.80 1.09 -5.13
CA GLU A 103 -1.05 -0.01 -6.05
C GLU A 103 -2.32 0.25 -6.86
N ASP A 104 -3.38 0.69 -6.19
CA ASP A 104 -4.66 1.03 -6.83
C ASP A 104 -4.49 2.16 -7.85
N GLU A 105 -3.72 3.20 -7.52
CA GLU A 105 -3.40 4.29 -8.44
C GLU A 105 -2.67 3.77 -9.70
N VAL A 106 -1.70 2.86 -9.53
CA VAL A 106 -0.97 2.28 -10.66
C VAL A 106 -1.87 1.33 -11.47
N ARG A 107 -2.81 0.62 -10.86
CA ARG A 107 -3.82 -0.18 -11.59
C ARG A 107 -4.72 0.70 -12.46
N VAL A 108 -5.12 1.88 -11.99
CA VAL A 108 -5.88 2.85 -12.78
C VAL A 108 -5.04 3.34 -13.98
N LEU A 109 -3.77 3.63 -13.78
CA LEU A 109 -2.84 4.04 -14.84
C LEU A 109 -2.61 2.93 -15.88
N LEU A 110 -2.55 1.67 -15.44
CA LEU A 110 -2.50 0.52 -16.33
C LEU A 110 -3.77 0.40 -17.18
N TYR A 111 -4.94 0.56 -16.57
CA TYR A 111 -6.21 0.56 -17.30
C TYR A 111 -6.24 1.65 -18.38
N GLN A 112 -5.84 2.88 -18.05
CA GLN A 112 -5.71 3.97 -19.03
C GLN A 112 -4.74 3.63 -20.17
N SER A 113 -3.63 2.96 -19.85
CA SER A 113 -2.65 2.52 -20.85
C SER A 113 -3.23 1.48 -21.81
N ARG A 114 -4.06 0.57 -21.30
CA ARG A 114 -4.77 -0.44 -22.10
C ARG A 114 -5.83 0.20 -23.03
N GLU A 115 -6.56 1.21 -22.55
CA GLU A 115 -7.51 1.97 -23.41
C GLU A 115 -6.78 2.72 -24.54
N LEU A 116 -5.63 3.33 -24.24
CA LEU A 116 -4.80 3.99 -25.25
C LEU A 116 -4.27 3.02 -26.30
N ARG A 117 -3.90 1.82 -25.88
CA ARG A 117 -3.53 0.72 -26.79
C ARG A 117 -4.70 0.32 -27.68
N GLU A 118 -5.88 0.11 -27.12
CA GLU A 118 -7.07 -0.22 -27.90
C GLU A 118 -7.40 0.87 -28.93
N TYR A 119 -7.35 2.14 -28.51
CA TYR A 119 -7.51 3.28 -29.41
C TYR A 119 -6.51 3.27 -30.57
N ALA A 120 -5.23 3.00 -30.30
CA ALA A 120 -4.21 2.95 -31.34
C ALA A 120 -4.37 1.73 -32.27
N LEU A 121 -4.84 0.60 -31.74
CA LEU A 121 -4.98 -0.66 -32.47
C LEU A 121 -6.28 -0.78 -33.29
N ARG A 122 -7.23 0.15 -33.12
CA ARG A 122 -8.46 0.16 -33.91
C ARG A 122 -8.18 0.26 -35.41
N SER A 123 -9.16 -0.10 -36.22
CA SER A 123 -9.08 0.08 -37.67
C SER A 123 -9.09 1.57 -38.03
N TRP A 124 -8.13 1.97 -38.86
CA TRP A 124 -8.00 3.33 -39.37
C TRP A 124 -8.06 3.33 -40.90
N ASP A 125 -8.76 4.31 -41.47
CA ASP A 125 -8.98 4.42 -42.92
C ASP A 125 -7.69 4.69 -43.70
N THR A 126 -6.72 5.37 -43.08
CA THR A 126 -5.45 5.72 -43.71
C THR A 126 -4.25 5.35 -42.85
N SER A 127 -3.10 5.13 -43.50
CA SER A 127 -1.82 4.89 -42.84
C SER A 127 -1.38 6.08 -41.96
N GLU A 128 -1.66 7.31 -42.42
CA GLU A 128 -1.36 8.54 -41.67
C GLU A 128 -2.15 8.61 -40.36
N LEU A 129 -3.46 8.30 -40.39
CA LEU A 129 -4.29 8.28 -39.18
C LEU A 129 -3.82 7.22 -38.18
N ARG A 130 -3.44 6.03 -38.69
CA ARG A 130 -2.88 4.96 -37.86
C ARG A 130 -1.58 5.38 -37.18
N THR A 131 -0.66 5.97 -37.94
CA THR A 131 0.63 6.44 -37.41
C THR A 131 0.41 7.54 -36.38
N ARG A 132 -0.48 8.51 -36.67
CA ARG A 132 -0.83 9.57 -35.73
C ARG A 132 -1.40 9.03 -34.42
N ALA A 133 -2.28 8.04 -34.48
CA ALA A 133 -2.85 7.40 -33.30
C ALA A 133 -1.81 6.66 -32.47
N ALA A 134 -0.88 5.95 -33.13
CA ALA A 134 0.24 5.29 -32.46
C ALA A 134 1.17 6.30 -31.77
N VAL A 135 1.49 7.44 -32.40
CA VAL A 135 2.30 8.52 -31.80
C VAL A 135 1.61 9.10 -30.57
N GLU A 136 0.30 9.35 -30.67
CA GLU A 136 -0.50 9.91 -29.59
C GLU A 136 -0.56 8.96 -28.38
N ALA A 137 -0.89 7.69 -28.61
CA ALA A 137 -0.92 6.67 -27.57
C ALA A 137 0.45 6.52 -26.92
N HIS A 138 1.50 6.36 -27.71
CA HIS A 138 2.89 6.25 -27.25
C HIS A 138 3.29 7.42 -26.34
N THR A 139 3.01 8.66 -26.75
CA THR A 139 3.34 9.85 -25.97
C THR A 139 2.59 9.89 -24.64
N LYS A 140 1.30 9.55 -24.65
CA LYS A 140 0.47 9.50 -23.44
C LYS A 140 0.91 8.38 -22.49
N ILE A 141 1.24 7.19 -23.01
CA ILE A 141 1.73 6.07 -22.20
C ILE A 141 3.09 6.39 -21.59
N ARG A 142 4.00 7.05 -22.32
CA ARG A 142 5.27 7.53 -21.76
C ARG A 142 5.06 8.48 -20.58
N HIS A 143 4.09 9.39 -20.69
CA HIS A 143 3.73 10.27 -19.58
C HIS A 143 3.16 9.49 -18.38
N ILE A 144 2.35 8.46 -18.63
CA ILE A 144 1.86 7.55 -17.59
C ILE A 144 3.03 6.83 -16.88
N LEU A 145 4.00 6.31 -17.63
CA LEU A 145 5.20 5.69 -17.04
C LEU A 145 5.95 6.64 -16.10
N GLY A 146 6.09 7.91 -16.49
CA GLY A 146 6.69 8.92 -15.60
C GLY A 146 5.91 9.14 -14.30
N LYS A 147 4.57 9.05 -14.32
CA LYS A 147 3.75 9.08 -13.09
C LYS A 147 3.96 7.84 -12.24
N VAL A 148 3.98 6.65 -12.86
CA VAL A 148 4.22 5.38 -12.15
C VAL A 148 5.60 5.38 -11.49
N ASP A 149 6.63 5.90 -12.16
CA ASP A 149 7.98 6.05 -11.60
C ASP A 149 7.99 6.98 -10.36
N ALA A 150 7.23 8.07 -10.40
CA ALA A 150 7.09 8.96 -9.24
C ALA A 150 6.39 8.26 -8.06
N ILE A 151 5.31 7.51 -8.33
CA ILE A 151 4.59 6.72 -7.32
C ILE A 151 5.52 5.66 -6.69
N LEU A 152 6.28 4.94 -7.50
CA LEU A 152 7.26 3.95 -7.03
C LEU A 152 8.34 4.59 -6.16
N SER A 153 8.87 5.74 -6.56
CA SER A 153 9.85 6.47 -5.74
C SER A 153 9.29 6.87 -4.38
N GLN A 154 8.03 7.33 -4.33
CA GLN A 154 7.38 7.68 -3.07
C GLN A 154 7.12 6.45 -2.19
N ALA A 155 6.63 5.36 -2.79
CA ALA A 155 6.39 4.10 -2.09
C ALA A 155 7.69 3.52 -1.52
N GLN A 156 8.80 3.58 -2.29
CA GLN A 156 10.12 3.13 -1.85
C GLN A 156 10.63 3.96 -0.66
N GLN A 157 10.51 5.29 -0.71
CA GLN A 157 10.86 6.16 0.41
C GLN A 157 9.97 5.90 1.64
N GLY A 158 8.75 5.43 1.43
CA GLY A 158 7.83 4.95 2.45
C GLY A 158 8.17 3.56 2.99
N GLY A 159 9.11 2.83 2.37
CA GLY A 159 9.45 1.44 2.71
C GLY A 159 8.33 0.46 2.40
N ARG A 160 7.44 0.84 1.47
CA ARG A 160 6.31 0.01 1.09
C ARG A 160 6.77 -1.11 0.15
N PRO A 161 6.11 -2.28 0.16
CA PRO A 161 6.38 -3.34 -0.81
C PRO A 161 6.18 -2.85 -2.25
N LEU A 162 7.08 -3.20 -3.18
CA LEU A 162 7.03 -2.68 -4.55
C LEU A 162 6.80 -3.77 -5.61
N GLU A 163 6.88 -5.04 -5.25
CA GLU A 163 6.90 -6.17 -6.19
C GLU A 163 5.69 -6.17 -7.14
N GLN A 164 4.48 -6.01 -6.59
CA GLN A 164 3.26 -6.00 -7.40
C GLN A 164 3.24 -4.79 -8.36
N VAL A 165 3.64 -3.62 -7.88
CA VAL A 165 3.62 -2.37 -8.66
C VAL A 165 4.68 -2.37 -9.75
N GLN A 166 5.85 -2.97 -9.48
CA GLN A 166 6.87 -3.20 -10.50
C GLN A 166 6.34 -4.06 -11.64
N GLY A 167 5.57 -5.12 -11.32
CA GLY A 167 4.90 -5.95 -12.34
C GLY A 167 3.90 -5.15 -13.19
N LEU A 168 3.07 -4.30 -12.57
CA LEU A 168 2.13 -3.44 -13.30
C LEU A 168 2.86 -2.42 -14.20
N ARG A 169 3.97 -1.84 -13.72
CA ARG A 169 4.81 -0.94 -14.52
C ARG A 169 5.40 -1.64 -15.73
N GLU A 170 5.91 -2.86 -15.56
CA GLU A 170 6.47 -3.67 -16.65
C GLU A 170 5.44 -3.88 -17.77
N GLU A 171 4.18 -4.14 -17.41
CA GLU A 171 3.09 -4.27 -18.38
C GLU A 171 2.84 -2.96 -19.13
N ILE A 172 2.79 -1.82 -18.44
CA ILE A 172 2.65 -0.51 -19.08
C ILE A 172 3.82 -0.24 -20.03
N ALA A 173 5.05 -0.59 -19.63
CA ALA A 173 6.25 -0.43 -20.45
C ALA A 173 6.20 -1.32 -21.70
N GLN A 174 5.65 -2.53 -21.58
CA GLN A 174 5.42 -3.40 -22.73
C GLN A 174 4.43 -2.78 -23.72
N ILE A 175 3.33 -2.20 -23.22
CA ILE A 175 2.35 -1.49 -24.04
C ILE A 175 3.00 -0.29 -24.76
N GLU A 176 3.88 0.46 -24.10
CA GLU A 176 4.62 1.57 -24.72
C GLU A 176 5.51 1.11 -25.88
N ARG A 177 6.27 0.01 -25.68
CA ARG A 177 7.13 -0.60 -26.70
C ARG A 177 6.33 -1.08 -27.90
N GLU A 178 5.16 -1.67 -27.67
CA GLU A 178 4.23 -2.07 -28.73
C GLU A 178 3.78 -0.87 -29.58
N MET A 179 3.54 0.29 -28.98
CA MET A 179 3.16 1.49 -29.73
C MET A 179 4.35 2.06 -30.52
N LEU A 180 5.54 2.07 -29.92
CA LEU A 180 6.77 2.54 -30.56
C LEU A 180 7.12 1.72 -31.81
N ALA A 181 6.96 0.40 -31.76
CA ALA A 181 7.22 -0.49 -32.88
C ALA A 181 6.25 -0.31 -34.07
N ARG A 182 5.20 0.50 -33.92
CA ARG A 182 4.21 0.81 -34.97
C ARG A 182 4.41 2.19 -35.59
N LEU A 183 5.37 2.97 -35.08
CA LEU A 183 5.80 4.24 -35.67
C LEU A 183 6.74 3.98 -36.85
#